data_AF-A0A9E4MFW4-F1
#
_entry.id   AF-A0A9E4MFW4-F1
#
_cell.length_a   1.000
_cell.length_b   1.000
_cell.length_c   1.000
_cell.angle_alpha   90.00
_cell.angle_beta   90.00
_cell.angle_gamma   90.00
#
_symmetry.space_group_name_H-M   'P 1'
#
loop_
_entity.id
_entity.type
_entity.pdbx_description
1 polymer ?
#
loop_
_entity_poly.entity_id
_entity_poly.type
_entity_poly.pdbx_seq_one_letter_code
_entity_poly.pdbx_strand_id
1 'polypeptide(L)'
;MLEEVETGGNCFARPAGGSAIGCYQMTRAALRDVGFKNAAGDWLDNEWDVDSDDEFQRNRRAQDAAMLRYTTNNWLQVEPCVRDLIGRTVGGVALDQAALVAGAHLLGATGLVRFVRCGLRTRCISPEAAAANGGGRNLRANAIRRMRAARGLRVLGSTAGSGSRCGLPG
;
A
#
# COMPACT_ATOMS: atom_id res chain seq x y z
N MET A 1 -6.92 8.09 -9.19
CA MET A 1 -5.64 7.95 -8.43
C MET A 1 -5.96 7.13 -7.16
N LEU A 2 -4.99 6.62 -6.39
CA LEU A 2 -5.30 5.69 -5.27
C LEU A 2 -6.34 6.26 -4.27
N GLU A 3 -6.54 7.58 -4.20
CA GLU A 3 -7.56 8.15 -3.32
C GLU A 3 -9.00 7.73 -3.67
N GLU A 4 -9.32 7.54 -4.96
CA GLU A 4 -10.66 7.12 -5.37
C GLU A 4 -10.96 5.69 -4.91
N VAL A 5 -9.91 4.86 -4.83
CA VAL A 5 -9.97 3.48 -4.34
C VAL A 5 -10.04 3.42 -2.82
N GLU A 6 -9.43 4.38 -2.12
CA GLU A 6 -9.28 4.38 -0.66
C GLU A 6 -10.42 5.12 0.08
N THR A 7 -10.95 6.21 -0.48
CA THR A 7 -11.97 7.06 0.18
C THR A 7 -13.14 7.45 -0.71
N GLY A 8 -13.17 7.02 -1.98
CA GLY A 8 -14.15 7.53 -2.95
C GLY A 8 -14.02 9.04 -3.19
N GLY A 9 -12.84 9.61 -2.92
CA GLY A 9 -12.56 11.05 -3.01
C GLY A 9 -12.80 11.85 -1.73
N ASN A 10 -13.29 11.23 -0.64
CA ASN A 10 -13.50 11.94 0.62
C ASN A 10 -12.26 11.91 1.54
N CYS A 11 -11.41 12.92 1.39
CA CYS A 11 -10.19 13.10 2.17
C CYS A 11 -10.37 13.29 3.69
N PHE A 12 -11.59 13.57 4.14
CA PHE A 12 -11.92 13.81 5.55
C PHE A 12 -12.53 12.58 6.24
N ALA A 13 -12.74 11.48 5.52
CA ALA A 13 -13.27 10.26 6.11
C ALA A 13 -12.24 9.66 7.09
N ARG A 14 -12.54 9.71 8.40
CA ARG A 14 -11.87 8.89 9.41
C ARG A 14 -12.68 7.60 9.58
N PRO A 15 -12.08 6.39 9.55
CA PRO A 15 -12.81 5.18 9.90
C PRO A 15 -13.27 5.30 11.36
N ALA A 16 -14.49 4.85 11.67
CA ALA A 16 -14.96 4.79 13.05
C ALA A 16 -14.01 3.90 13.88
N GLY A 17 -13.25 4.53 14.80
CA GLY A 17 -12.24 3.86 15.62
C GLY A 17 -10.89 3.57 14.95
N GLY A 18 -10.63 4.10 13.75
CA GLY A 18 -9.37 3.89 13.02
C GLY A 18 -8.33 4.99 13.24
N SER A 19 -7.04 4.63 13.18
CA SER A 19 -5.89 5.57 13.25
C SER A 19 -5.39 6.04 11.87
N ALA A 20 -6.14 5.73 10.81
CA ALA A 20 -5.85 6.10 9.43
C ALA A 20 -6.47 7.47 9.08
N ILE A 21 -5.71 8.34 8.41
CA ILE A 21 -6.14 9.70 8.08
C ILE A 21 -5.90 10.05 6.59
N GLY A 22 -6.68 11.01 6.09
CA GLY A 22 -6.50 11.56 4.74
C GLY A 22 -7.12 10.73 3.61
N CYS A 23 -7.02 11.24 2.38
CA CYS A 23 -7.57 10.62 1.17
C CYS A 23 -7.02 9.22 0.89
N TYR A 24 -5.83 8.91 1.43
CA TYR A 24 -5.14 7.63 1.27
C TYR A 24 -5.18 6.75 2.52
N GLN A 25 -5.93 7.14 3.56
CA GLN A 25 -6.07 6.37 4.80
C GLN A 25 -4.72 5.93 5.39
N MET A 26 -3.78 6.88 5.46
CA MET A 26 -2.42 6.65 5.98
C MET A 26 -2.47 6.42 7.48
N THR A 27 -1.98 5.27 7.94
CA THR A 27 -1.85 4.96 9.38
C THR A 27 -0.70 5.74 10.01
N ARG A 28 -0.69 5.86 11.35
CA ARG A 28 0.46 6.41 12.10
C ARG A 28 1.78 5.73 11.74
N ALA A 29 1.77 4.40 11.60
CA ALA A 29 2.96 3.64 11.20
C ALA A 29 3.43 4.03 9.79
N ALA A 30 2.51 4.14 8.83
CA ALA A 30 2.85 4.56 7.47
C ALA A 30 3.41 5.98 7.43
N LEU A 31 2.83 6.92 8.19
CA LEU A 31 3.32 8.30 8.31
C LEU A 31 4.71 8.38 8.95
N ARG A 32 5.01 7.49 9.91
CA ARG A 32 6.35 7.34 10.47
C ARG A 32 7.34 6.84 9.43
N ASP A 33 6.97 5.82 8.68
CA ASP A 33 7.84 5.19 7.67
C ASP A 33 8.18 6.15 6.50
N VAL A 34 7.45 7.25 6.34
CA VAL A 34 7.73 8.29 5.33
C VAL A 34 8.23 9.61 5.90
N GLY A 35 8.53 9.65 7.20
CA GLY A 35 9.16 10.80 7.87
C GLY A 35 8.21 11.96 8.19
N PHE A 36 6.90 11.73 8.24
CA PHE A 36 5.93 12.73 8.71
C PHE A 36 5.71 12.67 10.23
N LYS A 37 5.92 11.49 10.85
CA LYS A 37 5.79 11.30 12.30
C LYS A 37 7.00 10.59 12.90
N ASN A 38 7.28 10.84 14.17
CA ASN A 38 8.31 10.13 14.93
C ASN A 38 7.77 8.79 15.49
N ALA A 39 8.60 8.07 16.26
CA ALA A 39 8.20 6.81 16.90
C ALA A 39 7.12 6.96 17.98
N ALA A 40 7.06 8.13 18.64
CA ALA A 40 6.02 8.47 19.62
C ALA A 40 4.69 8.85 18.96
N GLY A 41 4.69 9.16 17.65
CA GLY A 41 3.51 9.55 16.88
C GLY A 41 3.33 11.07 16.74
N ASP A 42 4.30 11.85 17.21
CA ASP A 42 4.32 13.30 17.04
C ASP A 42 4.68 13.65 15.60
N TRP A 43 4.14 14.76 15.10
CA TRP A 43 4.49 15.30 13.80
C TRP A 43 5.94 15.80 13.82
N LEU A 44 6.68 15.45 12.78
CA LEU A 44 8.04 15.94 12.57
C LEU A 44 7.98 17.20 11.72
N ASP A 45 8.91 18.12 11.96
CA ASP A 45 9.16 19.22 11.03
C ASP A 45 9.44 18.64 9.64
N ASN A 46 8.63 19.07 8.67
CA ASN A 46 8.68 18.56 7.32
C ASN A 46 8.46 19.71 6.31
N GLU A 47 8.86 19.49 5.07
CA GLU A 47 8.77 20.47 3.98
C GLU A 47 7.32 20.87 3.60
N TRP A 48 6.31 20.32 4.27
CA TRP A 48 4.89 20.56 4.00
C TRP A 48 4.19 21.35 5.09
N ASP A 49 4.91 21.81 6.12
CA ASP A 49 4.39 22.59 7.24
C ASP A 49 3.14 21.95 7.87
N VAL A 50 3.23 20.64 8.15
CA VAL A 50 2.16 19.87 8.81
C VAL A 50 2.58 19.53 10.23
N ASP A 51 1.84 20.05 11.21
CA ASP A 51 2.07 19.80 12.64
C ASP A 51 0.93 19.03 13.34
N SER A 52 -0.17 18.80 12.63
CA SER A 52 -1.38 18.20 13.19
C SER A 52 -2.15 17.34 12.17
N ASP A 53 -3.01 16.45 12.69
CA ASP A 53 -3.82 15.58 11.83
C ASP A 53 -4.78 16.38 10.94
N ASP A 54 -5.31 17.49 11.45
CA ASP A 54 -6.25 18.34 10.71
C ASP A 54 -5.55 19.13 9.60
N GLU A 55 -4.34 19.63 9.85
CA GLU A 55 -3.51 20.24 8.81
C GLU A 55 -3.15 19.24 7.72
N PHE A 56 -2.74 18.02 8.10
CA PHE A 56 -2.46 16.97 7.13
C PHE A 56 -3.69 16.68 6.24
N GLN A 57 -4.87 16.56 6.84
CA GLN A 57 -6.12 16.30 6.11
C GLN A 57 -6.52 17.42 5.15
N ARG A 58 -6.17 18.67 5.46
CA ARG A 58 -6.41 19.84 4.60
C ARG A 58 -5.31 20.04 3.55
N ASN A 59 -4.10 19.56 3.80
CA ASN A 59 -2.97 19.71 2.89
C ASN A 59 -2.90 18.54 1.89
N ARG A 60 -3.54 18.70 0.73
CA ARG A 60 -3.56 17.66 -0.31
C ARG A 60 -2.17 17.31 -0.83
N ARG A 61 -1.27 18.30 -0.95
CA ARG A 61 0.09 18.08 -1.44
C ARG A 61 0.91 17.24 -0.47
N ALA A 62 0.77 17.49 0.83
CA ALA A 62 1.38 16.65 1.88
C ALA A 62 0.90 15.20 1.80
N GLN A 63 -0.40 14.99 1.57
CA GLN A 63 -0.97 13.65 1.44
C GLN A 63 -0.47 12.92 0.19
N ASP A 64 -0.41 13.60 -0.95
CA ASP A 64 0.13 13.04 -2.20
C ASP A 64 1.62 12.71 -2.04
N ALA A 65 2.41 13.58 -1.38
CA ALA A 65 3.82 13.36 -1.11
C ALA A 65 4.06 12.20 -0.14
N ALA A 66 3.30 12.13 0.95
CA ALA A 66 3.35 11.02 1.90
C ALA A 66 3.05 9.69 1.21
N MET A 67 2.00 9.65 0.38
CA MET A 67 1.63 8.46 -0.36
C MET A 67 2.68 8.09 -1.41
N LEU A 68 3.25 9.05 -2.13
CA LEU A 68 4.32 8.82 -3.10
C LEU A 68 5.57 8.25 -2.42
N ARG A 69 5.99 8.83 -1.29
CA ARG A 69 7.12 8.31 -0.49
C ARG A 69 6.83 6.90 0.01
N TYR A 70 5.62 6.66 0.52
CA TYR A 70 5.24 5.36 1.09
C TYR A 70 5.25 4.26 0.01
N THR A 71 4.67 4.56 -1.14
CA THR A 71 4.61 3.64 -2.27
C THR A 71 5.98 3.42 -2.91
N THR A 72 6.85 4.44 -2.95
CA THR A 72 8.24 4.32 -3.38
C THR A 72 9.03 3.42 -2.43
N ASN A 73 8.95 3.65 -1.11
CA ASN A 73 9.61 2.83 -0.11
C ASN A 73 9.14 1.38 -0.21
N ASN A 74 7.82 1.16 -0.28
CA ASN A 74 7.26 -0.17 -0.46
C ASN A 74 7.74 -0.83 -1.76
N TRP A 75 7.75 -0.10 -2.87
CA TRP A 75 8.23 -0.60 -4.16
C TRP A 75 9.69 -1.05 -4.08
N LEU A 76 10.57 -0.25 -3.47
CA LEU A 76 11.99 -0.57 -3.26
C LEU A 76 12.18 -1.87 -2.45
N GLN A 77 11.26 -2.17 -1.54
CA GLN A 77 11.26 -3.40 -0.73
C GLN A 77 10.62 -4.61 -1.43
N VAL A 78 9.89 -4.43 -2.55
CA VAL A 78 9.40 -5.55 -3.35
C VAL A 78 10.57 -6.24 -4.03
N GLU A 79 10.76 -7.53 -3.77
CA GLU A 79 11.86 -8.31 -4.35
C GLU A 79 11.83 -8.32 -5.89
N PRO A 80 13.00 -8.30 -6.57
CA PRO A 80 13.08 -8.30 -8.04
C PRO A 80 12.22 -9.38 -8.71
N CYS A 81 12.23 -10.62 -8.21
CA CYS A 81 11.46 -11.69 -8.85
C CYS A 81 9.94 -11.48 -8.76
N VAL A 82 9.44 -10.72 -7.78
CA VAL A 82 8.01 -10.35 -7.73
C VAL A 82 7.72 -9.25 -8.74
N ARG A 83 8.65 -8.30 -8.92
CA ARG A 83 8.54 -7.27 -9.97
C ARG A 83 8.54 -7.89 -11.37
N ASP A 84 9.31 -8.96 -11.58
CA ASP A 84 9.35 -9.72 -12.84
C ASP A 84 8.03 -10.46 -13.16
N LEU A 85 7.10 -10.55 -12.21
CA LEU A 85 5.76 -11.08 -12.46
C LEU A 85 4.81 -10.05 -13.06
N ILE A 86 5.25 -8.79 -13.25
CA ILE A 86 4.48 -7.79 -13.99
C ILE A 86 4.14 -8.30 -15.38
N GLY A 87 2.89 -8.09 -15.81
CA GLY A 87 2.33 -8.62 -17.05
C GLY A 87 1.78 -10.05 -16.92
N ARG A 88 2.03 -10.74 -15.81
CA ARG A 88 1.48 -12.09 -15.56
C ARG A 88 0.19 -12.03 -14.74
N THR A 89 -0.61 -13.09 -14.83
CA THR A 89 -1.75 -13.30 -13.94
C THR A 89 -1.37 -14.28 -12.84
N VAL A 90 -1.60 -13.89 -11.58
CA VAL A 90 -1.36 -14.73 -10.39
C VAL A 90 -2.66 -14.76 -9.58
N GLY A 91 -3.17 -15.96 -9.26
CA GLY A 91 -4.40 -16.10 -8.46
C GLY A 91 -5.62 -15.39 -9.06
N GLY A 92 -5.69 -15.25 -10.38
CA GLY A 92 -6.76 -14.53 -11.08
C GLY A 92 -6.65 -13.00 -11.02
N VAL A 93 -5.47 -12.46 -10.67
CA VAL A 93 -5.17 -11.02 -10.68
C VAL A 93 -4.04 -10.76 -11.66
N ALA A 94 -4.27 -9.91 -12.66
CA ALA A 94 -3.22 -9.41 -13.52
C ALA A 94 -2.31 -8.49 -12.69
N LEU A 95 -1.03 -8.80 -12.64
CA LEU A 95 -0.04 -8.02 -11.91
C LEU A 95 0.52 -6.94 -12.81
N ASP A 96 0.38 -5.69 -12.37
CA ASP A 96 1.14 -4.55 -12.85
C ASP A 96 1.76 -3.81 -11.65
N GLN A 97 2.54 -2.77 -11.92
CA GLN A 97 3.21 -2.01 -10.86
C GLN A 97 2.21 -1.43 -9.85
N ALA A 98 1.06 -0.96 -10.32
CA ALA A 98 0.04 -0.37 -9.47
C ALA A 98 -0.65 -1.40 -8.57
N ALA A 99 -0.93 -2.59 -9.11
CA ALA A 99 -1.46 -3.71 -8.33
C ALA A 99 -0.49 -4.12 -7.22
N LEU A 100 0.81 -4.23 -7.54
CA LEU A 100 1.83 -4.55 -6.53
C LEU A 100 1.91 -3.46 -5.46
N VAL A 101 1.94 -2.19 -5.85
CA VAL A 101 1.97 -1.08 -4.89
C VAL A 101 0.73 -1.06 -3.99
N ALA A 102 -0.47 -1.26 -4.54
CA ALA A 102 -1.71 -1.31 -3.75
C ALA A 102 -1.72 -2.50 -2.78
N GLY A 103 -1.19 -3.64 -3.19
CA GLY A 103 -1.04 -4.80 -2.32
C GLY A 103 -0.01 -4.57 -1.20
N ALA A 104 1.13 -3.95 -1.50
CA ALA A 104 2.14 -3.58 -0.50
C ALA A 104 1.60 -2.52 0.47
N HIS A 105 0.77 -1.60 -0.01
CA HIS A 105 0.16 -0.58 0.84
C HIS A 105 -0.74 -1.20 1.91
N LEU A 106 -1.45 -2.29 1.60
CA LEU A 106 -2.33 -2.98 2.55
C LEU A 106 -1.60 -4.00 3.43
N LEU A 107 -0.64 -4.74 2.86
CA LEU A 107 -0.02 -5.92 3.50
C LEU A 107 1.41 -5.65 4.00
N GLY A 108 1.98 -4.48 3.72
CA GLY A 108 3.42 -4.24 3.75
C GLY A 108 4.15 -4.95 2.59
N ALA A 109 5.38 -4.53 2.30
CA ALA A 109 6.17 -5.11 1.21
C ALA A 109 6.48 -6.61 1.41
N THR A 110 6.93 -7.00 2.60
CA THR A 110 7.21 -8.41 2.95
C THR A 110 5.93 -9.26 2.88
N GLY A 111 4.82 -8.73 3.38
CA GLY A 111 3.51 -9.40 3.33
C GLY A 111 3.04 -9.59 1.88
N LEU A 112 3.20 -8.58 1.02
CA LEU A 112 2.92 -8.70 -0.40
C LEU A 112 3.77 -9.77 -1.07
N VAL A 113 5.08 -9.77 -0.87
CA VAL A 113 5.99 -10.74 -1.50
C VAL A 113 5.56 -12.16 -1.15
N ARG A 114 5.28 -12.45 0.13
CA ARG A 114 4.75 -13.74 0.57
C ARG A 114 3.40 -14.07 -0.08
N PHE A 115 2.49 -13.09 -0.12
CA PHE A 115 1.15 -13.26 -0.67
C PHE A 115 1.17 -13.57 -2.17
N VAL A 116 1.97 -12.84 -2.96
CA VAL A 116 2.15 -13.06 -4.40
C VAL A 116 2.82 -14.40 -4.68
N ARG A 117 3.92 -14.72 -3.98
CA ARG A 117 4.62 -16.01 -4.12
C ARG A 117 3.72 -17.20 -3.83
N CYS A 118 2.75 -17.04 -2.94
CA CYS A 118 1.81 -18.11 -2.60
C CYS A 118 0.58 -18.20 -3.52
N GLY A 119 0.52 -17.38 -4.57
CA GLY A 119 -0.61 -17.36 -5.51
C GLY A 119 -1.84 -16.63 -4.96
N LEU A 120 -1.63 -15.59 -4.13
CA LEU A 120 -2.68 -14.76 -3.52
C LEU A 120 -3.70 -15.56 -2.69
N ARG A 121 -3.25 -16.61 -1.98
CA ARG A 121 -4.09 -17.48 -1.14
C ARG A 121 -4.16 -16.97 0.30
N THR A 122 -5.32 -17.12 0.97
CA THR A 122 -5.57 -16.57 2.33
C THR A 122 -4.54 -17.06 3.34
N ARG A 123 -4.14 -18.33 3.26
CA ARG A 123 -3.15 -18.95 4.16
C ARG A 123 -1.76 -18.29 4.18
N CYS A 124 -1.51 -17.37 3.26
CA CYS A 124 -0.21 -16.71 3.08
C CYS A 124 -0.20 -15.24 3.48
N ILE A 125 -1.32 -14.75 4.00
CA ILE A 125 -1.36 -13.49 4.74
C ILE A 125 -0.78 -13.76 6.12
N SER A 126 0.23 -12.99 6.53
CA SER A 126 0.84 -13.17 7.85
C SER A 126 -0.18 -12.86 8.96
N PRO A 127 -0.10 -13.53 10.12
CA PRO A 127 -0.91 -13.18 11.28
C PRO A 127 -0.75 -11.72 11.69
N GLU A 128 0.45 -11.15 11.54
CA GLU A 128 0.74 -9.74 11.77
C GLU A 128 -0.05 -8.81 10.83
N ALA A 129 -0.03 -9.08 9.51
CA ALA A 129 -0.82 -8.32 8.55
C ALA A 129 -2.32 -8.48 8.81
N ALA A 130 -2.77 -9.67 9.24
CA ALA A 130 -4.15 -9.91 9.63
C ALA A 130 -4.54 -9.12 10.90
N ALA A 131 -3.67 -9.06 11.91
CA ALA A 131 -3.89 -8.30 13.13
C ALA A 131 -3.94 -6.79 12.87
N ALA A 132 -3.00 -6.27 12.07
CA ALA A 132 -2.97 -4.85 11.65
C ALA A 132 -4.22 -4.41 10.88
N ASN A 133 -4.97 -5.36 10.32
CA ASN A 133 -6.19 -5.13 9.53
C ASN A 133 -7.45 -5.71 10.19
N GLY A 134 -7.48 -5.87 11.52
CA GLY A 134 -8.71 -6.22 12.25
C GLY A 134 -9.15 -7.69 12.17
N GLY A 135 -8.23 -8.63 12.00
CA GLY A 135 -8.48 -10.07 12.20
C GLY A 135 -8.78 -10.88 10.94
N GLY A 136 -8.34 -10.44 9.76
CA GLY A 136 -8.14 -11.31 8.58
C GLY A 136 -9.39 -11.81 7.82
N ARG A 137 -10.60 -11.75 8.39
CA ARG A 137 -11.82 -12.38 7.83
C ARG A 137 -12.21 -11.97 6.41
N ASN A 138 -11.71 -10.84 5.89
CA ASN A 138 -11.87 -10.43 4.50
C ASN A 138 -10.59 -9.85 3.88
N LEU A 139 -9.43 -10.06 4.51
CA LEU A 139 -8.19 -9.36 4.13
C LEU A 139 -7.69 -9.78 2.74
N ARG A 140 -7.85 -11.06 2.38
CA ARG A 140 -7.58 -11.53 1.01
C ARG A 140 -8.44 -10.80 -0.02
N ALA A 141 -9.75 -10.75 0.22
CA ALA A 141 -10.69 -10.14 -0.72
C ALA A 141 -10.43 -8.63 -0.84
N ASN A 142 -10.10 -7.96 0.27
CA ASN A 142 -9.71 -6.56 0.28
C ASN A 142 -8.42 -6.32 -0.51
N ALA A 143 -7.37 -7.11 -0.25
CA ALA A 143 -6.10 -7.04 -0.98
C ALA A 143 -6.34 -7.19 -2.49
N ILE A 144 -7.03 -8.26 -2.91
CA ILE A 144 -7.32 -8.51 -4.33
C ILE A 144 -8.17 -7.39 -4.95
N ARG A 145 -9.17 -6.89 -4.23
CA ARG A 145 -10.02 -5.78 -4.71
C ARG A 145 -9.19 -4.53 -4.96
N ARG A 146 -8.32 -4.15 -4.02
CA ARG A 146 -7.42 -2.99 -4.16
C ARG A 146 -6.41 -3.18 -5.29
N MET A 147 -5.78 -4.34 -5.36
CA MET A 147 -4.84 -4.67 -6.44
C MET A 147 -5.51 -4.57 -7.83
N ARG A 148 -6.77 -5.02 -7.96
CA ARG A 148 -7.53 -4.90 -9.20
C ARG A 148 -7.96 -3.47 -9.50
N ALA A 149 -8.41 -2.73 -8.49
CA ALA A 149 -8.87 -1.35 -8.64
C ALA A 149 -7.73 -0.38 -8.99
N ALA A 150 -6.50 -0.68 -8.56
CA ALA A 150 -5.33 0.13 -8.87
C ALA A 150 -4.75 -0.13 -10.28
N ARG A 151 -5.18 -1.19 -10.96
CA ARG A 151 -4.63 -1.61 -12.26
C ARG A 151 -4.65 -0.46 -13.27
N GLY A 152 -3.54 -0.28 -13.98
CA GLY A 152 -3.39 0.76 -15.01
C GLY A 152 -3.09 2.17 -14.48
N LEU A 153 -3.09 2.38 -13.16
CA LEU A 153 -2.64 3.65 -12.59
C LEU A 153 -1.11 3.76 -12.75
N ARG A 154 -0.63 4.92 -13.20
CA ARG A 154 0.79 5.24 -13.13
C ARG A 154 1.11 5.72 -11.72
N VAL A 155 1.67 4.84 -10.90
CA VAL A 155 1.95 5.13 -9.48
C VAL A 155 3.40 5.57 -9.26
N LEU A 156 4.34 5.08 -10.07
CA LEU A 156 5.76 5.46 -10.04
C LEU A 156 6.29 5.52 -11.48
N GLY A 157 7.34 6.32 -11.73
CA GLY A 157 8.06 6.28 -12.99
C GLY A 157 9.09 5.16 -13.00
N SER A 158 8.79 3.97 -13.55
CA SER A 158 9.86 3.06 -14.00
C SER A 158 9.39 1.95 -14.96
N THR A 159 10.29 1.63 -15.90
CA THR A 159 10.27 0.58 -16.92
C THR A 159 10.31 -0.84 -16.35
N ALA A 160 9.67 -1.77 -17.07
CA ALA A 160 9.63 -3.20 -16.76
C ALA A 160 11.02 -3.87 -16.84
N GLY A 161 11.35 -4.70 -15.85
CA GLY A 161 12.56 -5.53 -15.81
C GLY A 161 12.30 -6.96 -16.30
N SER A 162 13.32 -7.57 -16.90
CA SER A 162 13.25 -8.87 -17.56
C SER A 162 13.38 -10.06 -16.60
N GLY A 163 12.26 -10.73 -16.36
CA GLY A 163 12.08 -12.19 -16.25
C GLY A 163 13.11 -13.05 -15.51
N SER A 164 12.94 -13.21 -14.20
CA SER A 164 13.38 -14.40 -13.44
C SER A 164 12.20 -15.05 -12.68
N ARG A 165 12.14 -16.40 -12.72
CA ARG A 165 11.01 -17.19 -12.21
C ARG A 165 10.95 -17.17 -10.68
N CYS A 166 10.14 -16.28 -10.11
CA CYS A 166 9.69 -16.39 -8.72
C CYS A 166 8.90 -17.71 -8.58
N GLY A 167 9.32 -18.62 -7.69
CA GLY A 167 8.72 -19.95 -7.51
C GLY A 167 7.25 -19.86 -7.10
N LEU A 168 6.34 -19.87 -8.08
CA LEU A 168 4.91 -19.92 -7.86
C LEU A 168 4.49 -21.39 -7.67
N PRO A 169 3.70 -21.72 -6.64
CA PRO A 169 3.06 -23.02 -6.53
C PRO A 169 2.05 -23.19 -7.66
N GLY A 170 2.08 -24.37 -8.30
CA GLY A 170 1.07 -24.80 -9.27
C GLY A 170 -0.37 -24.79 -8.74
#